data_AF-A0A1Y4LW37-F1
#
_entry.id   AF-A0A1Y4LW37-F1
#
_cell.length_a   1.000
_cell.length_b   1.000
_cell.length_c   1.000
_cell.angle_alpha   90.00
_cell.angle_beta   90.00
_cell.angle_gamma   90.00
#
_symmetry.space_group_name_H-M   'P 1'
#
loop_
_entity.id
_entity.type
_entity.pdbx_description
1 polymer ?
#
loop_
_entity_poly.entity_id
_entity_poly.type
_entity_poly.pdbx_seq_one_letter_code
_entity_poly.pdbx_strand_id
1 'polypeptide(L)'
;MKNDNSPAAVYERFKLEWMLAHGYTLQHLVAELEKLREESPDMSLPDIFADWEFGYGFGSEIWPCFEEFLDCEYKERMACSHDGQ
;
A
#
# COMPACT_ATOMS: atom_id res chain seq x y z
N MET A 1 -1.74 -4.19 21.52
CA MET A 1 -1.86 -3.18 20.46
C MET A 1 -3.32 -3.16 20.04
N LYS A 2 -3.97 -1.99 20.00
CA LYS A 2 -5.37 -1.93 19.53
C LYS A 2 -5.32 -2.14 18.01
N ASN A 3 -5.95 -3.20 17.51
CA ASN A 3 -6.24 -3.30 16.09
C ASN A 3 -7.22 -2.17 15.79
N ASP A 4 -6.70 -1.08 15.21
CA ASP A 4 -7.55 -0.06 14.62
C ASP A 4 -8.14 -0.67 13.34
N ASN A 5 -9.46 -0.86 13.34
CA ASN A 5 -10.22 -1.35 12.19
C ASN A 5 -10.82 -0.20 11.37
N SER A 6 -10.33 1.04 11.57
CA SER A 6 -10.68 2.13 10.67
C SER A 6 -10.32 1.76 9.22
N PRO A 7 -11.11 2.19 8.22
CA PRO A 7 -10.82 1.86 6.82
C PRO A 7 -9.40 2.25 6.39
N ALA A 8 -8.87 3.35 6.93
CA ALA A 8 -7.49 3.78 6.71
C ALA A 8 -6.47 2.78 7.28
N ALA A 9 -6.64 2.32 8.52
CA ALA A 9 -5.73 1.34 9.11
C ALA A 9 -5.79 -0.02 8.40
N VAL A 10 -6.99 -0.44 7.96
CA VAL A 10 -7.16 -1.66 7.16
C VAL A 10 -6.50 -1.51 5.79
N TYR A 11 -6.59 -0.34 5.16
CA TYR A 11 -5.95 -0.06 3.89
C TYR A 11 -4.42 -0.09 3.99
N GLU A 12 -3.84 0.53 5.02
CA GLU A 12 -2.39 0.47 5.24
C GLU A 12 -1.91 -0.97 5.47
N ARG A 13 -2.68 -1.79 6.19
CA ARG A 13 -2.39 -3.23 6.30
C ARG A 13 -2.48 -3.93 4.94
N PHE A 14 -3.52 -3.63 4.16
CA PHE A 14 -3.72 -4.19 2.84
C PHE A 14 -2.54 -3.93 1.91
N LYS A 15 -1.98 -2.71 1.89
CA LYS A 15 -0.78 -2.41 1.09
C LYS A 15 0.37 -3.36 1.39
N LEU A 16 0.62 -3.61 2.68
CA LEU A 16 1.68 -4.52 3.13
C LEU A 16 1.39 -5.99 2.78
N GLU A 17 0.13 -6.43 2.94
CA GLU A 17 -0.30 -7.78 2.54
C GLU A 17 -0.16 -7.98 1.01
N TRP A 18 -0.59 -6.98 0.23
CA TRP A 18 -0.49 -6.97 -1.22
C TRP A 18 0.97 -7.08 -1.67
N MET A 19 1.88 -6.33 -1.05
CA MET A 19 3.32 -6.43 -1.34
C MET A 19 3.83 -7.86 -1.16
N LEU A 20 3.52 -8.49 -0.03
CA LEU A 20 3.96 -9.85 0.27
C LEU A 20 3.36 -10.87 -0.70
N ALA A 21 2.09 -10.71 -1.08
CA ALA A 21 1.43 -11.57 -2.05
C ALA A 21 2.07 -11.50 -3.46
N HIS A 22 2.65 -10.36 -3.82
CA HIS A 22 3.32 -10.14 -5.10
C HIS A 22 4.85 -10.36 -5.02
N GLY A 23 5.37 -10.83 -3.87
CA GLY A 23 6.79 -11.12 -3.67
C GLY A 23 7.66 -9.90 -3.35
N TYR A 24 7.04 -8.74 -3.13
CA TYR A 24 7.73 -7.54 -2.67
C TYR A 24 7.88 -7.52 -1.15
N THR A 25 8.92 -6.83 -0.71
CA THR A 25 9.23 -6.65 0.71
C THR A 25 9.51 -5.18 0.98
N LEU A 26 9.54 -4.77 2.24
CA LEU A 26 9.91 -3.40 2.60
C LEU A 26 11.31 -3.01 2.09
N GLN A 27 12.22 -3.98 1.93
CA GLN A 27 13.54 -3.73 1.35
C GLN A 27 13.45 -3.37 -0.13
N HIS A 28 12.55 -4.02 -0.89
CA HIS A 28 12.29 -3.64 -2.28
C HIS A 28 11.72 -2.22 -2.37
N LEU A 29 10.77 -1.87 -1.49
CA LEU A 29 10.23 -0.51 -1.43
C LEU A 29 11.34 0.52 -1.16
N VAL A 30 12.16 0.30 -0.13
CA VAL A 30 13.26 1.22 0.21
C VAL A 30 14.22 1.37 -0.97
N ALA A 31 14.56 0.29 -1.67
CA ALA A 31 15.44 0.34 -2.83
C ALA A 31 14.84 1.15 -4.00
N GLU A 32 13.53 1.07 -4.25
CA GLU A 32 12.87 1.92 -5.27
C GLU A 32 12.86 3.40 -4.86
N LEU A 33 12.56 3.70 -3.58
CA LEU A 33 12.58 5.07 -3.07
C LEU A 33 13.99 5.68 -3.09
N GLU A 34 15.04 4.89 -2.81
CA GLU A 34 16.43 5.33 -2.89
C GLU A 34 16.82 5.72 -4.32
N LYS A 35 16.40 4.96 -5.34
CA LYS A 35 16.64 5.31 -6.76
C LYS A 35 16.02 6.66 -7.12
N LEU A 36 14.75 6.88 -6.75
CA LEU A 36 14.08 8.16 -7.01
C LEU A 36 14.72 9.32 -6.24
N ARG A 37 15.22 9.06 -5.03
CA ARG A 37 15.97 10.06 -4.24
C ARG A 37 17.29 10.46 -4.89
N GLU A 38 17.98 9.54 -5.57
CA GLU A 38 19.19 9.87 -6.33
C GLU A 38 18.89 10.82 -7.50
N GLU A 39 17.73 10.67 -8.14
CA GLU A 39 17.27 11.55 -9.22
C GLU A 39 16.73 12.90 -8.70
N SER A 40 16.17 12.92 -7.49
CA SER A 40 15.55 14.09 -6.87
C SER A 40 16.04 14.30 -5.42
N PRO A 41 17.31 14.68 -5.20
CA PRO A 41 17.92 14.73 -3.87
C PRO A 41 17.34 15.82 -2.96
N ASP A 42 16.71 16.85 -3.54
CA ASP A 42 16.10 17.97 -2.83
C ASP A 42 14.66 17.67 -2.36
N MET A 43 14.07 16.56 -2.83
CA MET A 43 12.71 16.16 -2.50
C MET A 43 12.66 15.42 -1.15
N SER A 44 11.60 15.64 -0.38
CA SER A 44 11.41 14.94 0.88
C SER A 44 11.01 13.47 0.64
N LEU A 45 11.38 12.57 1.55
CA LEU A 45 11.02 11.15 1.42
C LEU A 45 9.50 10.91 1.33
N PRO A 46 8.63 11.62 2.07
CA PRO A 46 7.18 11.53 1.88
C PRO A 46 6.71 11.93 0.47
N ASP A 47 7.27 12.99 -0.11
CA ASP A 47 6.92 13.43 -1.46
C ASP A 47 7.41 12.40 -2.50
N ILE A 48 8.63 11.87 -2.32
CA ILE A 48 9.17 10.79 -3.15
C ILE A 48 8.25 9.56 -3.09
N PHE A 49 7.77 9.20 -1.90
CA PHE A 49 6.84 8.08 -1.74
C PHE A 49 5.50 8.34 -2.45
N ALA A 50 4.95 9.55 -2.35
CA ALA A 50 3.71 9.92 -3.02
C ALA A 50 3.85 9.87 -4.55
N ASP A 51 4.95 10.41 -5.09
CA ASP A 51 5.25 10.37 -6.53
C ASP A 51 5.46 8.93 -7.00
N TRP A 52 6.19 8.13 -6.23
CA TRP A 52 6.39 6.70 -6.49
C TRP A 52 5.06 5.93 -6.51
N GLU A 53 4.21 6.12 -5.49
CA GLU A 53 2.93 5.43 -5.35
C GLU A 53 1.96 5.79 -6.48
N PHE A 54 1.97 7.05 -6.94
CA PHE A 54 1.08 7.51 -8.00
C PHE A 54 1.57 7.21 -9.42
N GLY A 55 2.88 7.33 -9.67
CA GLY A 55 3.43 7.36 -11.02
C GLY A 55 4.21 6.12 -11.44
N TYR A 56 4.73 5.33 -10.49
CA TYR A 56 5.76 4.32 -10.79
C TYR A 56 5.37 2.92 -10.27
N GLY A 57 5.08 2.81 -8.97
CA GLY A 57 4.93 1.54 -8.29
C GLY A 57 6.15 0.62 -8.41
N PHE A 58 5.94 -0.68 -8.22
CA PHE A 58 6.95 -1.70 -8.47
C PHE A 58 6.97 -2.07 -9.96
N GLY A 59 7.62 -1.24 -10.79
CA GLY A 59 7.71 -1.52 -12.22
C GLY A 59 6.33 -1.58 -12.90
N SER A 60 5.46 -0.60 -12.57
CA SER A 60 4.05 -0.51 -12.99
C SER A 60 3.07 -1.45 -12.27
N GLU A 61 3.51 -2.22 -11.28
CA GLU A 61 2.60 -2.93 -10.36
C GLU A 61 2.43 -2.15 -9.05
N ILE A 62 1.19 -1.92 -8.63
CA ILE A 62 0.88 -1.24 -7.37
C ILE A 62 -0.46 -1.74 -6.82
N TRP A 63 -0.65 -1.59 -5.52
CA TRP A 63 -1.94 -1.86 -4.89
C TRP A 63 -3.03 -0.92 -5.44
N PRO A 64 -4.31 -1.37 -5.47
CA PRO A 64 -5.46 -0.53 -5.78
C PRO A 64 -5.50 0.75 -4.95
N CYS A 65 -6.07 1.82 -5.52
CA CYS A 65 -6.24 3.05 -4.77
C CYS A 65 -7.27 2.88 -3.64
N PHE A 66 -7.34 3.86 -2.73
CA PHE A 66 -8.20 3.75 -1.55
C PHE A 66 -9.68 3.54 -1.89
N GLU A 67 -10.19 4.22 -2.93
CA GLU A 67 -11.57 4.07 -3.39
C GLU A 67 -11.84 2.67 -3.94
N GLU A 68 -10.95 2.14 -4.79
CA GLU A 68 -11.05 0.78 -5.33
C GLU A 68 -10.96 -0.29 -4.24
N PHE A 69 -10.08 -0.07 -3.25
CA PHE A 69 -9.99 -0.92 -2.07
C PHE A 69 -11.30 -0.92 -1.27
N LEU A 70 -11.92 0.24 -1.05
CA LEU A 70 -13.19 0.33 -0.34
C LEU A 70 -14.31 -0.40 -1.07
N ASP A 71 -14.31 -0.33 -2.41
CA ASP A 71 -15.41 -0.85 -3.20
C ASP A 71 -15.40 -2.37 -3.38
N CYS A 72 -14.22 -2.99 -3.37
CA CYS A 72 -14.05 -4.44 -3.54
C CYS A 72 -13.56 -5.09 -2.22
N GLU A 73 -12.29 -4.85 -1.91
CA GLU A 73 -11.50 -5.55 -0.90
C GLU A 73 -11.98 -5.34 0.55
N TYR A 74 -12.45 -4.14 0.87
CA TYR A 74 -12.97 -3.81 2.19
C TYR A 74 -14.34 -4.46 2.43
N LYS A 75 -15.23 -4.43 1.44
CA LYS A 75 -16.55 -5.07 1.54
C LYS A 75 -16.42 -6.58 1.69
N GLU A 76 -15.53 -7.21 0.94
CA GLU A 76 -15.27 -8.66 1.05
C GLU A 76 -14.71 -9.04 2.43
N ARG A 77 -13.73 -8.29 2.95
CA ARG A 77 -13.17 -8.53 4.29
C ARG A 77 -14.20 -8.35 5.41
N MET A 78 -15.12 -7.40 5.26
CA MET A 78 -16.19 -7.16 6.25
C MET A 78 -17.37 -8.14 6.12
N ALA A 79 -17.67 -8.61 4.90
CA ALA A 79 -18.70 -9.61 4.64
C ALA A 79 -18.32 -10.99 5.20
N CYS A 80 -17.06 -11.42 5.01
CA CYS A 80 -16.58 -12.71 5.52
C CYS A 80 -16.52 -12.77 7.06
N SER A 81 -16.61 -11.62 7.74
CA SER A 81 -16.67 -11.55 9.21
C SER A 81 -18.06 -11.86 9.79
N HIS A 82 -19.10 -12.04 8.95
CA HIS A 82 -20.50 -12.24 9.39
C HIS A 82 -21.06 -13.66 9.19
N ASP A 83 -20.35 -14.60 8.56
CA ASP A 83 -20.82 -15.98 8.35
C ASP A 83 -20.41 -16.95 9.48
N GLY A 84 -20.38 -16.46 10.72
CA GLY A 84 -19.86 -17.23 11.87
C GLY A 84 -20.56 -16.98 13.20
N GLN A 85 -21.85 -16.65 13.21
CA GLN A 85 -22.64 -16.59 14.44
C GLN A 85 -23.92 -17.43 14.38
#